data_AF-A0A166KK12-F1
#
_entry.id   AF-A0A166KK12-F1
#
_cell.length_a   1.000
_cell.length_b   1.000
_cell.length_c   1.000
_cell.angle_alpha   90.00
_cell.angle_beta   90.00
_cell.angle_gamma   90.00
#
_symmetry.space_group_name_H-M   'P 1'
#
loop_
_entity.id
_entity.type
_entity.pdbx_description
1 polymer ?
#
loop_
_entity_poly.entity_id
_entity_poly.type
_entity_poly.pdbx_seq_one_letter_code
_entity_poly.pdbx_strand_id
1 'polypeptide(L)'
;MNALALKQHLRDRLRQRKFEMECLERSYWRTMNGLSPKLHGIHIEGAVKRRAPTIQGIAKKYNALCIQIENMVKNKLAPAGAVVPDQIPPGGLWALEVDDTIWQDIGLEEDADSSPPLWLKDEKVRAGIRHLLDYDHCVKE
;
A
#
# COMPACT_ATOMS: atom_id res chain seq x y z
N MET A 1 -14.30 -8.35 -10.84
CA MET A 1 -13.30 -8.17 -9.77
C MET A 1 -12.86 -6.72 -9.81
N ASN A 2 -12.89 -6.02 -8.67
CA ASN A 2 -12.44 -4.63 -8.59
C ASN A 2 -10.90 -4.59 -8.43
N ALA A 3 -10.22 -3.81 -9.28
CA ALA A 3 -8.77 -3.63 -9.22
C ALA A 3 -8.31 -2.94 -7.92
N LEU A 4 -9.10 -2.00 -7.39
CA LEU A 4 -8.85 -1.35 -6.10
C LEU A 4 -8.85 -2.37 -4.95
N ALA A 5 -9.86 -3.22 -4.89
CA ALA A 5 -9.97 -4.26 -3.87
C ALA A 5 -8.79 -5.25 -3.91
N LEU A 6 -8.31 -5.60 -5.12
CA LEU A 6 -7.12 -6.44 -5.27
C LEU A 6 -5.85 -5.71 -4.81
N LYS A 7 -5.73 -4.41 -5.09
CA LYS A 7 -4.60 -3.59 -4.65
C LYS A 7 -4.57 -3.47 -3.12
N GLN A 8 -5.70 -3.18 -2.48
CA GLN A 8 -5.85 -3.16 -1.03
C GLN A 8 -5.49 -4.50 -0.40
N HIS A 9 -6.06 -5.60 -0.92
CA HIS A 9 -5.73 -6.94 -0.43
C HIS A 9 -4.24 -7.27 -0.61
N LEU A 10 -3.62 -6.84 -1.70
CA LEU A 10 -2.18 -7.02 -1.91
C LEU A 10 -1.36 -6.25 -0.87
N ARG A 11 -1.70 -4.98 -0.58
CA ARG A 11 -1.06 -4.17 0.46
C ARG A 11 -1.12 -4.85 1.82
N ASP A 12 -2.28 -5.35 2.21
CA ASP A 12 -2.46 -6.04 3.50
C ASP A 12 -1.61 -7.30 3.59
N ARG A 13 -1.56 -8.09 2.52
CA ARG A 13 -0.71 -9.29 2.46
C ARG A 13 0.76 -8.98 2.56
N LEU A 14 1.19 -7.91 1.93
CA LEU A 14 2.57 -7.44 1.97
C LEU A 14 2.95 -6.91 3.36
N ARG A 15 2.08 -6.13 4.01
CA ARG A 15 2.23 -5.71 5.41
C ARG A 15 2.34 -6.92 6.35
N GLN A 16 1.42 -7.88 6.23
CA GLN A 16 1.42 -9.09 7.04
C GLN A 16 2.72 -9.89 6.87
N ARG A 17 3.20 -10.03 5.63
CA ARG A 17 4.48 -10.69 5.35
C ARG A 17 5.67 -9.96 5.99
N LYS A 18 5.69 -8.62 5.95
CA LYS A 18 6.74 -7.82 6.59
C LYS A 18 6.81 -8.09 8.09
N PHE A 19 5.66 -8.13 8.76
CA PHE A 19 5.58 -8.51 10.18
C PHE A 19 6.04 -9.96 10.42
N GLU A 20 5.66 -10.91 9.57
CA GLU A 20 6.12 -12.30 9.67
C GLU A 20 7.64 -12.43 9.54
N MET A 21 8.26 -11.66 8.63
CA MET A 21 9.72 -11.61 8.47
C MET A 21 10.41 -10.99 9.68
N GLU A 22 9.88 -9.89 10.22
CA GLU A 22 10.44 -9.26 11.42
C GLU A 22 10.33 -10.19 12.65
N CYS A 23 9.22 -10.92 12.79
CA CYS A 23 9.06 -11.96 13.80
C CYS A 23 10.09 -13.09 13.63
N LEU A 24 10.36 -13.51 12.39
CA LEU A 24 11.40 -14.49 12.09
C LEU A 24 12.78 -13.99 12.52
N GLU A 25 13.15 -12.78 12.15
CA GLU A 25 14.43 -12.16 12.53
C GLU A 25 14.58 -12.08 14.04
N ARG A 26 13.55 -11.61 14.77
CA ARG A 26 13.56 -11.58 16.24
C ARG A 26 13.71 -12.97 16.84
N SER A 27 13.04 -13.98 16.29
CA SER A 27 13.15 -15.37 16.75
C SER A 27 14.56 -15.95 16.50
N TYR A 28 15.18 -15.59 15.38
CA TYR A 28 16.55 -15.97 15.05
C TYR A 28 17.53 -15.36 16.05
N TRP A 29 17.44 -14.05 16.32
CA TRP A 29 18.29 -13.39 17.33
C TRP A 29 18.12 -13.99 18.73
N ARG A 30 16.89 -14.29 19.17
CA ARG A 30 16.66 -14.96 20.46
C ARG A 30 17.25 -16.36 20.50
N THR A 31 17.21 -17.09 19.39
CA THR A 31 17.79 -18.43 19.28
C THR A 31 19.33 -18.38 19.31
N MET A 32 19.95 -17.40 18.63
CA MET A 32 21.40 -17.17 18.71
C MET A 32 21.85 -16.80 20.13
N ASN A 33 21.03 -16.04 20.86
CA ASN A 33 21.30 -15.68 22.25
C ASN A 33 20.89 -16.77 23.27
N GLY A 34 20.49 -17.97 22.82
CA GLY A 34 20.15 -19.10 23.70
C GLY A 34 18.83 -18.97 24.47
N LEU A 35 17.99 -18.00 24.12
CA LEU A 35 16.79 -17.59 24.87
C LEU A 35 15.47 -18.27 24.39
N SER A 36 15.45 -19.02 23.28
CA SER A 36 14.20 -19.62 22.76
C SER A 36 14.33 -20.96 22.02
N PRO A 37 13.29 -21.81 22.02
CA PRO A 37 13.27 -23.06 21.25
C PRO A 37 13.24 -22.82 19.73
N LYS A 38 14.11 -23.54 19.00
CA LYS A 38 14.27 -23.50 17.53
C LYS A 38 12.98 -23.75 16.72
N LEU A 39 11.96 -24.38 17.31
CA LEU A 39 10.73 -24.75 16.61
C LEU A 39 9.92 -23.53 16.12
N HIS A 40 9.89 -22.42 16.86
CA HIS A 40 9.00 -21.30 16.53
C HIS A 40 9.38 -20.63 15.20
N GLY A 41 10.67 -20.49 14.90
CA GLY A 41 11.15 -19.93 13.63
C GLY A 41 10.84 -20.82 12.42
N ILE A 42 10.93 -22.15 12.57
CA ILE A 42 10.72 -23.11 11.46
C ILE A 42 9.28 -23.06 10.96
N HIS A 43 8.31 -22.98 11.86
CA HIS A 43 6.89 -22.93 11.48
C HIS A 43 6.52 -21.64 10.74
N ILE A 44 7.07 -20.50 11.18
CA ILE A 44 6.83 -19.21 10.54
C ILE A 44 7.51 -19.17 9.17
N GLU A 45 8.74 -19.67 9.05
CA GLU A 45 9.48 -19.69 7.77
C GLU A 45 8.74 -20.53 6.72
N GLY A 46 8.26 -21.71 7.10
CA GLY A 46 7.44 -22.55 6.24
C GLY A 46 6.12 -21.89 5.81
N ALA A 47 5.47 -21.16 6.72
CA ALA A 47 4.24 -20.42 6.42
C ALA A 47 4.50 -19.27 5.43
N VAL A 48 5.57 -18.49 5.62
CA VAL A 48 5.97 -17.37 4.74
C VAL A 48 6.26 -17.88 3.32
N LYS A 49 7.00 -18.99 3.19
CA LYS A 49 7.32 -19.61 1.89
C LYS A 49 6.06 -20.07 1.15
N ARG A 50 5.09 -20.67 1.85
CA ARG A 50 3.83 -21.12 1.25
C ARG A 50 2.93 -19.97 0.80
N ARG A 51 2.95 -18.83 1.50
CA ARG A 51 2.14 -17.64 1.16
C ARG A 51 2.73 -16.84 0.00
N ALA A 52 4.05 -16.91 -0.22
CA ALA A 52 4.75 -16.18 -1.28
C ALA A 52 4.12 -16.29 -2.69
N PRO A 53 3.86 -17.50 -3.23
CA PRO A 53 3.26 -17.64 -4.57
C PRO A 53 1.83 -17.11 -4.63
N THR A 54 1.06 -17.19 -3.53
CA THR A 54 -0.30 -16.64 -3.48
C THR A 54 -0.29 -15.12 -3.62
N ILE A 55 0.65 -14.44 -2.95
CA ILE A 55 0.82 -12.98 -3.03
C ILE A 55 1.24 -12.57 -4.46
N GLN A 56 2.19 -13.29 -5.06
CA GLN A 56 2.56 -13.09 -6.47
C GLN A 56 1.38 -13.31 -7.42
N GLY A 57 0.51 -14.29 -7.13
CA GLY A 57 -0.71 -14.53 -7.88
C GLY A 57 -1.70 -13.37 -7.83
N ILE A 58 -1.83 -12.71 -6.67
CA ILE A 58 -2.66 -11.51 -6.52
C ILE A 58 -2.09 -10.35 -7.34
N ALA A 59 -0.76 -10.12 -7.26
CA ALA A 59 -0.09 -9.09 -8.06
C ALA A 59 -0.25 -9.32 -9.57
N LYS A 60 -0.12 -10.57 -10.04
CA LYS A 60 -0.35 -10.92 -11.45
C LYS A 60 -1.79 -10.63 -11.90
N LYS A 61 -2.78 -10.95 -11.06
CA LYS A 61 -4.20 -10.64 -11.34
C LYS A 61 -4.43 -9.13 -11.42
N TYR A 62 -3.84 -8.36 -10.53
CA TYR A 62 -3.91 -6.89 -10.57
C TYR A 62 -3.28 -6.31 -11.85
N ASN A 63 -2.06 -6.72 -12.21
CA ASN A 63 -1.40 -6.26 -13.43
C ASN A 63 -2.20 -6.64 -14.69
N ALA A 64 -2.81 -7.82 -14.72
CA ALA A 64 -3.68 -8.24 -15.82
C ALA A 64 -4.90 -7.32 -15.97
N LEU A 65 -5.49 -6.83 -14.87
CA LEU A 65 -6.57 -5.83 -14.92
C LEU A 65 -6.06 -4.46 -15.39
N CYS A 66 -4.86 -4.04 -14.97
CA CYS A 66 -4.27 -2.79 -15.46
C CYS A 66 -4.09 -2.81 -16.99
N ILE A 67 -3.64 -3.94 -17.56
CA ILE A 67 -3.54 -4.14 -19.02
C ILE A 67 -4.92 -4.09 -19.68
N GLN A 68 -5.97 -4.64 -19.05
CA GLN A 68 -7.33 -4.56 -19.58
C GLN A 68 -7.84 -3.11 -19.62
N ILE A 69 -7.59 -2.33 -18.55
CA ILE A 69 -7.94 -0.90 -18.48
C ILE A 69 -7.17 -0.12 -19.55
N GLU A 70 -5.86 -0.38 -19.70
CA GLU A 70 -5.03 0.25 -20.74
C GLU A 70 -5.58 -0.02 -22.16
N ASN A 71 -5.98 -1.26 -22.44
CA ASN A 71 -6.59 -1.62 -23.72
C ASN A 71 -7.95 -0.94 -23.94
N MET A 72 -8.78 -0.81 -22.90
CA MET A 72 -10.05 -0.09 -22.98
C MET A 72 -9.86 1.40 -23.27
N VAL A 73 -8.85 2.02 -22.65
CA VAL A 73 -8.46 3.42 -22.90
C VAL A 73 -7.96 3.59 -24.34
N LYS A 74 -7.08 2.70 -24.83
CA LYS A 74 -6.61 2.71 -26.23
C LYS A 74 -7.75 2.57 -27.24
N ASN A 75 -8.74 1.75 -26.93
CA ASN A 75 -9.91 1.51 -27.78
C ASN A 75 -10.99 2.59 -27.65
N LYS A 76 -10.77 3.66 -26.87
CA LYS A 76 -11.72 4.76 -26.61
C LYS A 76 -13.08 4.28 -26.03
N LEU A 77 -13.08 3.13 -25.36
CA LEU A 77 -14.25 2.59 -24.66
C LEU A 77 -14.36 3.12 -23.23
N ALA A 78 -13.31 3.75 -22.72
CA ALA A 78 -13.26 4.33 -21.40
C ALA A 78 -13.82 5.78 -21.37
N PRO A 79 -14.38 6.23 -20.23
CA PRO A 79 -14.83 7.61 -20.05
C PRO A 79 -13.71 8.64 -20.33
N ALA A 80 -14.10 9.84 -20.77
CA ALA A 80 -13.15 10.92 -20.98
C ALA A 80 -12.43 11.27 -19.66
N GLY A 81 -11.09 11.23 -19.67
CA GLY A 81 -10.27 11.46 -18.48
C GLY A 81 -9.95 10.21 -17.65
N ALA A 82 -10.30 9.01 -18.12
CA ALA A 82 -9.90 7.77 -17.45
C ALA A 82 -8.36 7.65 -17.39
N VAL A 83 -7.83 7.58 -16.17
CA VAL A 83 -6.40 7.41 -15.91
C VAL A 83 -6.08 5.93 -15.78
N VAL A 84 -5.03 5.48 -16.46
CA VAL A 84 -4.57 4.09 -16.38
C VAL A 84 -3.80 3.91 -15.06
N PRO A 85 -4.16 2.93 -14.21
CA PRO A 85 -3.44 2.63 -12.99
C PRO A 85 -2.04 2.07 -13.27
N ASP A 86 -1.09 2.42 -12.41
CA ASP A 86 0.27 1.92 -12.53
C ASP A 86 0.38 0.42 -12.20
N GLN A 87 1.19 -0.27 -13.01
CA GLN A 87 1.48 -1.69 -12.87
C GLN A 87 2.56 -1.93 -11.81
N ILE A 88 2.46 -3.06 -11.12
CA ILE A 88 3.44 -3.43 -10.10
C ILE A 88 4.65 -4.11 -10.78
N PRO A 89 5.88 -3.62 -10.56
CA PRO A 89 7.06 -4.20 -11.19
C PRO A 89 7.29 -5.65 -10.72
N PRO A 90 7.62 -6.59 -11.63
CA PRO A 90 7.74 -8.00 -11.31
C PRO A 90 8.90 -8.32 -10.35
N GLY A 91 9.93 -7.47 -10.28
CA GLY A 91 11.07 -7.62 -9.38
C GLY A 91 10.95 -6.87 -8.06
N GLY A 92 10.02 -5.92 -7.93
CA GLY A 92 9.90 -5.02 -6.78
C GLY A 92 8.88 -5.45 -5.73
N LEU A 93 8.10 -6.51 -5.96
CA LEU A 93 6.96 -6.86 -5.10
C LEU A 93 7.28 -7.01 -3.60
N TRP A 94 8.53 -7.37 -3.27
CA TRP A 94 8.96 -7.61 -1.90
C TRP A 94 9.69 -6.42 -1.27
N ALA A 95 10.18 -5.49 -2.07
CA ALA A 95 10.70 -4.22 -1.60
C ALA A 95 9.49 -3.30 -1.45
N LEU A 96 8.99 -3.12 -0.22
CA LEU A 96 7.95 -2.13 0.07
C LEU A 96 8.64 -0.86 0.55
N GLU A 97 8.94 0.02 -0.39
CA GLU A 97 9.35 1.39 -0.10
C GLU A 97 8.11 2.28 0.03
N VAL A 98 8.26 3.39 0.75
CA VAL A 98 7.17 4.34 1.01
C VAL A 98 6.71 5.02 -0.29
N ASP A 99 7.62 5.11 -1.27
CA ASP A 99 7.41 5.82 -2.52
C ASP A 99 6.88 4.91 -3.64
N ASP A 100 6.65 3.62 -3.35
CA ASP A 100 6.21 2.67 -4.35
C ASP A 100 4.79 2.98 -4.86
N THR A 101 4.60 2.77 -6.16
CA THR A 101 3.31 2.95 -6.87
C THR A 101 2.20 2.05 -6.35
N ILE A 102 2.55 1.05 -5.54
CA ILE A 102 1.57 0.23 -4.82
C ILE A 102 0.73 1.07 -3.85
N TRP A 103 1.18 2.23 -3.39
CA TRP A 103 0.45 3.10 -2.45
C TRP A 103 -0.51 4.08 -3.11
N GLN A 104 -0.34 4.36 -4.41
CA GLN A 104 -1.15 5.34 -5.14
C GLN A 104 -2.42 4.72 -5.71
N ASP A 105 -3.63 5.14 -5.29
CA ASP A 105 -4.90 4.62 -5.84
C ASP A 105 -5.43 5.42 -7.05
N ILE A 106 -4.53 6.16 -7.71
CA ILE A 106 -4.86 7.02 -8.86
C ILE A 106 -5.49 6.18 -9.99
N GLY A 107 -6.66 6.64 -10.47
CA GLY A 107 -7.40 5.97 -11.55
C GLY A 107 -8.21 4.74 -11.11
N LEU A 108 -8.20 4.39 -9.82
CA LEU A 108 -8.97 3.28 -9.24
C LEU A 108 -10.08 3.73 -8.28
N GLU A 109 -10.05 4.99 -7.84
CA GLU A 109 -11.10 5.60 -7.02
C GLU A 109 -12.27 6.06 -7.91
N GLU A 110 -13.50 5.71 -7.52
CA GLU A 110 -14.73 6.21 -8.16
C GLU A 110 -15.02 7.68 -7.77
N ASP A 111 -14.37 8.19 -6.71
CA ASP A 111 -14.61 9.51 -6.13
C ASP A 111 -13.84 10.62 -6.84
N ALA A 112 -14.12 10.81 -8.14
CA ALA A 112 -13.77 12.05 -8.84
C ALA A 112 -14.51 13.29 -8.26
N ASP A 113 -15.56 13.08 -7.45
CA ASP A 113 -16.41 14.11 -6.85
C ASP A 113 -16.11 14.44 -5.38
N SER A 114 -15.09 13.83 -4.75
CA SER A 114 -14.71 14.28 -3.40
C SER A 114 -14.05 15.66 -3.53
N SER A 115 -14.82 16.72 -3.24
CA SER A 115 -14.26 18.06 -3.16
C SER A 115 -13.04 18.00 -2.25
N PRO A 116 -11.88 18.53 -2.69
CA PRO A 116 -10.68 18.49 -1.86
C PRO A 116 -10.99 19.08 -0.49
N PRO A 117 -10.41 18.51 0.57
CA PRO A 117 -10.74 18.90 1.93
C PRO A 117 -10.50 20.40 2.12
N LEU A 118 -11.29 21.03 2.99
CA LEU A 118 -11.32 22.50 3.09
C LEU A 118 -9.96 23.12 3.43
N TRP A 119 -9.10 22.42 4.16
CA TRP A 119 -7.72 22.87 4.45
C TRP A 119 -6.84 22.95 3.20
N LEU A 120 -7.21 22.29 2.10
CA LEU A 120 -6.49 22.34 0.82
C LEU A 120 -7.13 23.37 -0.14
N LYS A 121 -8.45 23.55 -0.08
CA LYS A 121 -9.23 24.38 -1.02
C LYS A 121 -9.51 25.80 -0.54
N ASP A 122 -9.73 26.00 0.76
CA ASP A 122 -10.17 27.28 1.34
C ASP A 122 -9.01 28.01 2.04
N GLU A 123 -8.70 29.21 1.55
CA GLU A 123 -7.66 30.07 2.13
C GLU A 123 -7.97 30.46 3.59
N LYS A 124 -9.25 30.67 3.92
CA LYS A 124 -9.64 31.07 5.28
C LYS A 124 -9.38 29.94 6.26
N VAL A 125 -9.64 28.70 5.86
CA VAL A 125 -9.37 27.52 6.68
C VAL A 125 -7.86 27.34 6.88
N ARG A 126 -7.04 27.55 5.84
CA ARG A 126 -5.58 27.53 5.96
C ARG A 126 -5.03 28.60 6.91
N ALA A 127 -5.50 29.83 6.75
CA ALA A 127 -5.12 30.94 7.62
C ALA A 127 -5.54 30.67 9.07
N GLY A 128 -6.76 30.17 9.29
CA GLY A 128 -7.27 29.82 10.61
C GLY A 128 -6.45 28.75 11.31
N ILE A 129 -6.08 27.66 10.60
CA ILE A 129 -5.20 26.61 11.15
C ILE A 129 -3.86 27.20 11.56
N ARG A 130 -3.26 28.07 10.73
CA ARG A 130 -1.96 28.68 11.00
C ARG A 130 -2.02 29.58 12.24
N HIS A 131 -3.04 30.45 12.35
CA HIS A 131 -3.24 31.30 13.52
C HIS A 131 -3.51 30.53 14.81
N LEU A 132 -4.25 29.41 14.74
CA LEU A 132 -4.48 28.55 15.89
C LEU A 132 -3.17 27.93 16.39
N LEU A 133 -2.33 27.44 15.48
CA LEU A 133 -1.03 26.86 15.82
C LEU A 133 -0.09 27.91 16.43
N ASP A 134 -0.08 29.14 15.88
CA ASP A 134 0.71 30.24 16.42
C ASP A 134 0.25 30.62 17.84
N TYR A 135 -1.06 30.69 18.08
CA TYR A 135 -1.62 30.94 19.40
C TYR A 135 -1.25 29.83 20.40
N ASP A 136 -1.42 28.56 20.02
CA ASP A 136 -1.05 27.41 20.85
C ASP A 136 0.44 27.38 21.17
N HIS A 137 1.29 27.91 20.29
CA HIS A 137 2.72 28.06 20.55
C HIS A 137 2.97 29.12 21.62
N CYS A 138 2.37 30.30 21.48
CA CYS A 138 2.50 31.40 22.45
C CYS A 138 1.93 31.09 23.83
N VAL A 139 0.93 30.22 23.96
CA VAL A 139 0.37 29.81 25.27
C VAL A 139 1.24 28.78 25.98
N LYS A 140 2.09 28.06 25.25
CA LYS A 140 2.98 27.03 25.79
C LYS A 140 4.32 27.57 26.29
N GLU A 141 4.71 28.78 25.87
CA GLU A 141 5.87 29.53 26.39
C GLU A 141 5.54 30.27 27.69
#